data_AF-A0A2R4FGK0-F1
#
_entry.id   AF-A0A2R4FGK0-F1
#
_cell.length_a   1.000
_cell.length_b   1.000
_cell.length_c   1.000
_cell.angle_alpha   90.00
_cell.angle_beta   90.00
_cell.angle_gamma   90.00
#
_symmetry.space_group_name_H-M   'P 1'
#
loop_
_entity.id
_entity.type
_entity.pdbx_description
1 polymer ?
#
loop_
_entity_poly.entity_id
_entity_poly.type
_entity_poly.pdbx_seq_one_letter_code
_entity_poly.pdbx_strand_id
1 'polypeptide(L)'
;MTRSVAIDLVALPESTLQSMTGALRLPLRAGLDQREVTAVFGEPTETQRFAPNRVTLVFDIHAVDPYELSCTVHQERGLVYFTIHPTPLPD
;
A
#
# COMPACT_ATOMS: atom_id res chain seq x y z
N MET A 1 5.10 -4.69 20.05
CA MET A 1 5.67 -4.35 18.74
C MET A 1 4.57 -4.38 17.71
N THR A 2 4.49 -3.38 16.84
CA THR A 2 3.52 -3.35 15.74
C THR A 2 3.96 -4.36 14.68
N ARG A 3 3.14 -5.39 14.42
CA ARG A 3 3.46 -6.47 13.46
C ARG A 3 3.09 -6.11 12.03
N SER A 4 2.08 -5.26 11.87
CA SER A 4 1.68 -4.71 10.59
C SER A 4 0.77 -3.49 10.80
N VAL A 5 0.68 -2.65 9.77
CA VAL A 5 -0.32 -1.58 9.69
C VAL A 5 -1.12 -1.83 8.43
N ALA A 6 -2.43 -2.07 8.59
CA ALA A 6 -3.37 -2.30 7.51
C ALA A 6 -4.36 -1.14 7.44
N ILE A 7 -4.52 -0.55 6.25
CA ILE A 7 -5.34 0.64 6.04
C ILE A 7 -6.30 0.40 4.87
N ASP A 8 -7.60 0.40 5.19
CA ASP A 8 -8.69 0.45 4.21
C ASP A 8 -9.00 1.91 3.88
N LEU A 9 -8.68 2.31 2.66
CA LEU A 9 -8.83 3.67 2.17
C LEU A 9 -10.28 4.04 1.88
N VAL A 10 -11.13 3.03 1.66
CA VAL A 10 -12.56 3.22 1.35
C VAL A 10 -13.36 3.41 2.64
N ALA A 11 -12.89 2.86 3.76
CA ALA A 11 -13.53 2.96 5.05
C ALA A 11 -13.20 4.26 5.82
N LEU A 12 -12.17 5.00 5.39
CA LEU A 12 -11.70 6.19 6.10
C LEU A 12 -12.17 7.50 5.47
N PRO A 13 -12.50 8.52 6.28
CA PRO A 13 -12.66 9.89 5.77
C PRO A 13 -11.37 10.38 5.12
N GLU A 14 -11.48 11.18 4.06
CA GLU A 14 -10.33 11.69 3.31
C GLU A 14 -9.33 12.46 4.18
N SER A 15 -9.81 13.25 5.15
CA SER A 15 -8.96 13.99 6.08
C SER A 15 -8.12 13.07 6.99
N THR A 16 -8.69 11.95 7.44
CA THR A 16 -7.98 10.92 8.21
C THR A 16 -6.93 10.26 7.33
N LEU A 17 -7.28 9.93 6.09
CA LEU A 17 -6.35 9.33 5.16
C LEU A 17 -5.13 10.22 4.90
N GLN A 18 -5.35 11.49 4.57
CA GLN A 18 -4.27 12.46 4.34
C GLN A 18 -3.37 12.61 5.58
N SER A 19 -3.96 12.63 6.77
CA SER A 19 -3.22 12.71 8.03
C SER A 19 -2.34 11.47 8.25
N MET A 20 -2.86 10.27 7.96
CA MET A 20 -2.13 9.02 8.12
C MET A 20 -1.00 8.86 7.09
N THR A 21 -1.27 9.10 5.80
CA THR A 21 -0.25 8.99 4.75
C THR A 21 0.85 10.03 4.94
N GLY A 22 0.49 11.24 5.37
CA GLY A 22 1.45 12.27 5.78
C GLY A 22 2.31 11.85 6.97
N ALA A 23 1.72 11.27 8.02
CA ALA A 23 2.45 10.79 9.19
C ALA A 23 3.40 9.62 8.86
N LEU A 24 2.97 8.71 7.98
CA LEU A 24 3.79 7.59 7.51
C LEU A 24 4.80 8.01 6.43
N ARG A 25 4.76 9.27 5.98
CA ARG A 25 5.56 9.81 4.86
C ARG A 25 5.44 8.96 3.60
N LEU A 26 4.27 8.34 3.41
CA LEU A 26 4.01 7.51 2.24
C LEU A 26 3.43 8.40 1.13
N PRO A 27 4.01 8.35 -0.08
CA PRO A 27 3.47 9.03 -1.27
C PRO A 27 2.20 8.32 -1.82
N LEU A 28 1.29 7.92 -0.94
CA LEU A 28 0.04 7.23 -1.26
C LEU A 28 -1.15 8.16 -1.13
N ARG A 29 -2.09 8.04 -2.07
CA ARG A 29 -3.43 8.63 -2.02
C ARG A 29 -4.46 7.60 -2.46
N ALA A 30 -5.70 7.73 -1.99
CA ALA A 30 -6.80 6.94 -2.52
C ALA A 30 -6.96 7.23 -4.02
N GLY A 31 -7.35 6.22 -4.80
CA GLY A 31 -7.61 6.40 -6.22
C GLY A 31 -6.42 6.21 -7.16
N LEU A 32 -5.20 6.01 -6.66
CA LEU A 32 -4.04 5.74 -7.53
C LEU A 32 -4.25 4.48 -8.34
N ASP A 33 -4.10 4.56 -9.66
CA ASP A 33 -4.12 3.37 -10.50
C ASP A 33 -2.81 2.56 -10.36
N GLN A 34 -2.78 1.36 -10.97
CA GLN A 34 -1.61 0.48 -10.91
C GLN A 34 -0.34 1.16 -11.44
N ARG A 35 -0.43 1.94 -12.52
CA ARG A 35 0.73 2.60 -13.13
C ARG A 35 1.25 3.71 -12.22
N GLU A 36 0.36 4.48 -11.61
CA GLU A 36 0.76 5.50 -10.65
C GLU A 36 1.43 4.89 -9.41
N VAL A 37 0.91 3.77 -8.88
CA VAL A 37 1.54 3.08 -7.75
C VAL A 37 2.94 2.57 -8.13
N THR A 38 3.08 1.90 -9.28
CA THR A 38 4.38 1.44 -9.79
C THR A 38 5.34 2.60 -10.07
N ALA A 39 4.87 3.74 -10.58
CA ALA A 39 5.72 4.91 -10.79
C ALA A 39 6.30 5.48 -9.47
N VAL A 40 5.62 5.26 -8.35
CA VAL A 40 6.02 5.74 -7.03
C VAL A 40 7.01 4.79 -6.35
N PHE A 41 6.77 3.47 -6.42
CA PHE A 41 7.57 2.48 -5.68
C PHE A 41 8.50 1.63 -6.55
N GLY A 42 8.46 1.80 -7.87
CA GLY A 42 9.17 0.96 -8.83
C GLY A 42 8.39 -0.30 -9.19
N GLU A 43 9.10 -1.30 -9.73
CA GLU A 43 8.49 -2.57 -10.11
C GLU A 43 8.13 -3.40 -8.85
N PRO A 44 6.93 -4.00 -8.80
CA PRO A 44 6.56 -4.86 -7.70
C PRO A 44 7.39 -6.14 -7.70
N THR A 45 7.74 -6.62 -6.50
CA THR A 45 8.38 -7.92 -6.30
C THR A 45 7.39 -9.06 -6.51
N GLU A 46 6.10 -8.82 -6.23
CA GLU A 46 5.02 -9.75 -6.49
C GLU A 46 3.74 -9.05 -6.95
N THR A 47 2.96 -9.71 -7.81
CA THR A 47 1.63 -9.26 -8.22
C THR A 47 0.63 -10.38 -8.02
N GLN A 48 -0.37 -10.14 -7.18
CA GLN A 48 -1.39 -11.12 -6.80
C GLN A 48 -2.78 -10.67 -7.28
N ARG A 49 -3.60 -11.61 -7.76
CA ARG A 49 -5.02 -11.35 -8.13
C ARG A 49 -5.92 -12.32 -7.39
N PHE A 50 -6.52 -11.85 -6.31
CA PHE A 50 -7.49 -12.63 -5.52
C PHE A 50 -8.95 -12.38 -5.92
N ALA A 51 -9.21 -11.29 -6.67
CA ALA A 51 -10.53 -10.98 -7.20
C ALA A 51 -10.39 -10.40 -8.63
N PRO A 52 -11.38 -10.59 -9.52
CA PRO A 52 -11.26 -10.17 -10.92
C PRO A 52 -11.01 -8.66 -11.11
N ASN A 53 -11.58 -7.85 -10.22
CA ASN A 53 -11.53 -6.39 -10.25
C ASN A 53 -10.42 -5.79 -9.38
N ARG A 54 -9.55 -6.61 -8.79
CA ARG A 54 -8.49 -6.16 -7.89
C ARG A 54 -7.15 -6.79 -8.23
N VAL A 55 -6.10 -6.01 -8.05
CA VAL A 55 -4.72 -6.49 -8.10
C VAL A 55 -4.01 -5.99 -6.84
N THR A 56 -3.27 -6.88 -6.19
CA THR A 56 -2.36 -6.52 -5.10
C THR A 56 -0.94 -6.52 -5.63
N LEU A 57 -0.24 -5.41 -5.43
CA LEU A 57 1.15 -5.20 -5.80
C LEU A 57 1.98 -5.20 -4.51
N VAL A 58 3.04 -5.99 -4.46
CA VAL A 58 3.93 -6.10 -3.31
C VAL A 58 5.26 -5.44 -3.66
N PHE A 59 5.79 -4.63 -2.75
CA PHE A 59 7.05 -3.89 -2.93
C PHE A 59 7.95 -4.07 -1.70
N ASP A 60 9.24 -4.26 -1.93
CA ASP A 60 10.26 -4.22 -0.88
C ASP A 60 10.86 -2.80 -0.78
N ILE A 61 10.53 -2.10 0.30
CA ILE A 61 11.01 -0.73 0.53
C ILE A 61 12.29 -0.78 1.37
N HIS A 62 13.40 -0.46 0.72
CA HIS A 62 14.74 -0.46 1.29
C HIS A 62 15.07 0.87 1.97
N ALA A 63 14.22 1.30 2.91
CA ALA A 63 14.45 2.49 3.75
C ALA A 63 15.41 2.18 4.92
N VAL A 64 15.68 3.18 5.76
CA VAL A 64 16.48 3.00 7.00
C VAL A 64 15.90 1.89 7.88
N ASP A 65 14.57 1.82 7.94
CA ASP A 65 13.81 0.71 8.52
C ASP A 65 13.08 -0.01 7.36
N PRO A 66 13.59 -1.17 6.89
CA PRO A 66 13.01 -1.89 5.78
C PRO A 66 11.59 -2.37 6.07
N TYR A 67 10.74 -2.35 5.05
CA TYR A 67 9.40 -2.89 5.14
C TYR A 67 8.89 -3.38 3.78
N GLU A 68 7.98 -4.33 3.83
CA GLU A 68 7.16 -4.73 2.69
C GLU A 68 5.89 -3.85 2.65
N LEU A 69 5.58 -3.34 1.47
CA LEU A 69 4.36 -2.59 1.18
C LEU A 69 3.49 -3.41 0.22
N SER A 70 2.31 -3.80 0.68
CA SER A 70 1.29 -4.41 -0.16
C SER A 70 0.22 -3.37 -0.51
N CYS A 71 -0.04 -3.13 -1.78
CA CYS A 71 -1.03 -2.18 -2.29
C CYS A 71 -2.11 -2.88 -3.11
N THR A 72 -3.36 -2.87 -2.67
CA THR A 72 -4.49 -3.40 -3.44
C THR A 72 -5.19 -2.29 -4.23
N VAL A 73 -5.13 -2.41 -5.55
CA VAL A 73 -5.73 -1.50 -6.53
C VAL A 73 -6.98 -2.14 -7.13
N HIS A 74 -8.10 -1.45 -7.02
CA HIS A 74 -9.35 -1.78 -7.70
C HIS A 74 -9.40 -1.13 -9.08
N GLN A 75 -9.87 -1.86 -10.10
CA GLN A 75 -9.85 -1.42 -11.50
C GLN A 75 -10.55 -0.06 -11.74
N GLU A 76 -11.67 0.19 -11.07
CA GLU A 76 -12.46 1.43 -11.25
C GLU A 76 -12.19 2.50 -10.18
N ARG A 77 -11.62 2.11 -9.04
CA ARG A 77 -11.50 2.98 -7.85
C ARG A 77 -10.07 3.31 -7.49
N GLY A 78 -9.10 2.77 -8.24
CA GLY A 78 -7.69 2.85 -7.92
C GLY A 78 -7.35 2.18 -6.59
N LEU A 79 -6.31 2.66 -5.91
CA LEU A 79 -5.84 2.15 -4.64
C LEU A 79 -6.95 2.24 -3.59
N VAL A 80 -7.32 1.09 -3.04
CA VAL A 80 -8.40 0.94 -2.05
C VAL A 80 -7.90 0.44 -0.70
N TYR A 81 -6.72 -0.18 -0.65
CA TYR A 81 -6.19 -0.78 0.57
C TYR A 81 -4.67 -0.90 0.49
N PHE A 82 -3.99 -0.74 1.63
CA PHE A 82 -2.57 -1.10 1.73
C PHE A 82 -2.21 -1.68 3.09
N THR A 83 -1.14 -2.48 3.11
CA THR A 83 -0.53 -3.00 4.34
C THR A 83 0.96 -2.73 4.35
N ILE A 84 1.50 -2.39 5.52
CA ILE A 84 2.93 -2.28 5.80
C ILE A 84 3.32 -3.40 6.75
N HIS A 85 4.35 -4.16 6.40
CA HIS A 85 4.96 -5.17 7.24
C HIS A 85 6.43 -4.84 7.46
N PRO A 86 6.89 -4.60 8.70
CA PRO A 86 8.32 -4.45 8.98
C PRO A 86 9.09 -5.71 8.52
N THR A 87 10.26 -5.53 7.93
CA THR A 87 11.14 -6.64 7.53
C THR A 87 12.46 -6.60 8.32
N PRO A 88 12.96 -7.75 8.83
CA PRO A 88 12.38 -9.09 8.71
C PRO A 88 11.11 -9.24 9.56
N LEU A 89 10.18 -10.09 9.09
CA LEU A 89 8.99 -10.43 9.87
C LEU A 89 9.44 -10.99 11.22
N PRO A 90 8.90 -10.51 12.34
CA PRO A 90 9.23 -11.07 13.65
C PRO A 90 8.79 -12.54 13.72
N ASP A 91 9.66 -13.40 14.26
CA ASP A 91 9.40 -14.82 14.51
C ASP A 91 8.07 -15.08 15.28
#